data_AF-A0A1G6K2E0-F1
#
_entry.id   AF-A0A1G6K2E0-F1
#
_cell.length_a   1.000
_cell.length_b   1.000
_cell.length_c   1.000
_cell.angle_alpha   90.00
_cell.angle_beta   90.00
_cell.angle_gamma   90.00
#
_symmetry.space_group_name_H-M   'P 1'
#
loop_
_entity.id
_entity.type
_entity.pdbx_description
1 polymer ?
#
loop_
_entity_poly.entity_id
_entity_poly.type
_entity_poly.pdbx_seq_one_letter_code
_entity_poly.pdbx_strand_id
1 'polypeptide(L)' 'MMYSPPEEVETMSQFATVLRSRVDDAHQAMIAAQQAGHDYEVHLHSARLRDLLDLAARHDVDTTGWVDLTALDPTETA' A
#
# COMPACT_ATOMS: atom_id res chain seq x y z
N MET A 1 -28.22 21.12 -23.43
CA MET A 1 -28.05 20.38 -22.16
C MET A 1 -26.57 20.12 -21.98
N MET A 2 -26.06 20.62 -20.87
CA MET A 2 -24.65 20.68 -20.48
C MET A 2 -24.39 19.42 -19.64
N TYR A 3 -23.60 18.47 -20.15
CA TYR A 3 -23.20 17.30 -19.37
C TYR A 3 -21.76 16.92 -19.71
N SER A 4 -20.84 17.40 -18.88
CA SER A 4 -19.54 16.82 -18.51
C SER A 4 -18.91 17.78 -17.47
N PRO A 5 -18.21 17.28 -16.43
CA PRO A 5 -17.35 16.08 -16.50
C PRO A 5 -17.39 15.15 -15.27
N PRO A 6 -16.78 13.95 -15.33
CA PRO A 6 -16.28 13.26 -14.16
C PRO A 6 -14.80 13.64 -13.89
N GLU A 7 -14.48 14.92 -13.70
CA GLU A 7 -13.11 15.36 -13.33
C GLU A 7 -12.65 14.80 -11.97
N GLU A 8 -13.60 14.45 -11.09
CA GLU A 8 -13.31 13.78 -9.82
C GLU A 8 -12.76 12.35 -10.00
N VAL A 9 -13.11 11.66 -11.09
CA VAL A 9 -12.73 10.26 -11.30
C VAL A 9 -11.29 10.12 -11.82
N GLU A 10 -10.81 11.10 -12.60
CA GLU A 10 -9.42 11.14 -13.06
C GLU A 10 -8.46 11.39 -11.89
N THR A 11 -8.81 12.30 -10.97
CA THR A 11 -8.00 12.62 -9.80
C THR A 11 -7.93 11.44 -8.82
N MET A 12 -9.06 10.76 -8.55
CA MET A 12 -9.09 9.58 -7.69
C MET A 12 -8.34 8.39 -8.31
N SER A 13 -8.43 8.21 -9.63
CA SER A 13 -7.67 7.16 -10.34
C SER A 13 -6.17 7.43 -10.32
N GLN A 14 -5.75 8.68 -10.46
CA GLN A 14 -4.34 9.06 -10.34
C GLN A 14 -3.82 8.86 -8.92
N PHE A 15 -4.60 9.25 -7.91
CA PHE A 15 -4.29 9.01 -6.51
C PHE A 15 -4.11 7.51 -6.23
N ALA A 16 -5.07 6.68 -6.63
CA ALA A 16 -4.99 5.23 -6.44
C ALA A 16 -3.78 4.62 -7.17
N THR A 17 -3.44 5.10 -8.36
CA THR A 17 -2.27 4.65 -9.13
C THR A 17 -0.97 4.99 -8.40
N VAL A 18 -0.84 6.23 -7.92
CA VAL A 18 0.36 6.67 -7.17
C VAL A 18 0.46 5.92 -5.84
N LEU A 19 -0.68 5.74 -5.14
CA LEU A 19 -0.72 5.02 -3.88
C LEU A 19 -0.31 3.56 -4.07
N ARG A 20 -0.86 2.88 -5.08
CA ARG A 20 -0.49 1.51 -5.44
C ARG A 20 1.01 1.39 -5.75
N SER A 21 1.57 2.32 -6.52
CA SER A 21 3.00 2.31 -6.82
C SER A 21 3.86 2.49 -5.57
N ARG A 22 3.43 3.31 -4.60
CA ARG A 22 4.14 3.50 -3.32
C ARG A 22 4.04 2.29 -2.41
N VAL A 23 2.87 1.63 -2.40
CA VAL A 23 2.65 0.39 -1.65
C VAL A 23 3.51 -0.73 -2.22
N ASP A 24 3.57 -0.87 -3.54
CA ASP A 24 4.40 -1.86 -4.22
C ASP A 24 5.89 -1.66 -3.93
N ASP A 25 6.39 -0.42 -4.05
CA ASP A 25 7.78 -0.06 -3.75
C ASP A 25 8.16 -0.37 -2.29
N ALA A 26 7.29 0.01 -1.34
CA ALA A 26 7.51 -0.27 0.08
C ALA A 26 7.46 -1.77 0.40
N HIS A 27 6.62 -2.54 -0.30
CA HIS A 27 6.54 -3.99 -0.15
C HIS A 27 7.78 -4.68 -0.71
N GLN A 28 8.26 -4.29 -1.89
CA GLN A 28 9.50 -4.80 -2.46
C GLN A 28 10.71 -4.48 -1.56
N ALA A 29 10.78 -3.26 -1.01
CA ALA A 29 11.82 -2.87 -0.07
C ALA A 29 11.76 -3.69 1.23
N MET A 30 10.55 -3.97 1.75
CA MET A 30 10.36 -4.84 2.91
C MET A 30 10.88 -6.26 2.65
N ILE A 31 10.52 -6.85 1.50
CA ILE A 31 10.97 -8.18 1.11
C ILE A 31 12.50 -8.20 0.98
N ALA A 32 13.09 -7.19 0.34
CA ALA A 32 14.54 -7.08 0.21
C ALA A 32 15.23 -6.98 1.58
N ALA A 33 14.70 -6.16 2.50
CA ALA A 33 15.20 -6.05 3.86
C ALA A 33 15.06 -7.38 4.64
N GLN A 34 13.97 -8.11 4.44
CA GLN A 34 13.75 -9.41 5.08
C GLN A 34 14.72 -10.47 4.56
N GLN A 35 14.96 -10.52 3.24
CA GLN A 35 15.96 -11.40 2.64
C GLN A 35 17.39 -11.05 3.06
N ALA A 36 17.65 -9.76 3.32
CA ALA A 36 18.94 -9.30 3.85
C ALA A 36 19.11 -9.57 5.36
N GLY A 37 18.05 -9.94 6.08
CA GLY A 37 18.07 -10.13 7.53
C GLY A 37 18.14 -8.81 8.31
N HIS A 38 17.61 -7.72 7.74
CA HIS A 38 17.61 -6.40 8.35
C HIS A 38 16.27 -6.15 9.07
N ASP A 39 16.08 -6.78 10.24
CA ASP A 39 14.82 -6.72 11.00
C ASP A 39 14.34 -5.29 11.28
N TYR A 40 15.25 -4.35 11.54
CA TYR A 40 14.92 -2.94 11.75
C TYR A 40 14.28 -2.29 10.51
N GLU A 41 14.82 -2.56 9.31
CA GLU A 41 14.28 -2.03 8.07
C GLU A 41 12.95 -2.69 7.72
N VAL A 42 12.78 -3.99 8.00
CA VAL A 42 11.49 -4.68 7.88
C VAL A 42 10.43 -4.02 8.77
N HIS A 43 10.76 -3.68 10.01
CA HIS A 43 9.85 -2.96 10.90
C HIS A 43 9.49 -1.55 10.38
N LEU A 44 10.45 -0.82 9.81
CA LEU A 44 10.19 0.49 9.21
C LEU A 44 9.29 0.39 7.98
N HIS A 45 9.57 -0.57 7.08
CA HIS A 45 8.80 -0.74 5.86
C HIS A 45 7.38 -1.26 6.15
N SER A 46 7.21 -2.15 7.12
CA SER A 46 5.89 -2.61 7.56
C SER A 46 5.06 -1.50 8.21
N ALA A 47 5.66 -0.62 9.03
CA ALA A 47 4.98 0.55 9.56
C ALA A 47 4.57 1.53 8.45
N ARG A 48 5.44 1.74 7.46
CA ARG A 48 5.15 2.59 6.29
C ARG A 48 4.03 2.00 5.41
N LEU A 49 4.00 0.68 5.23
CA LEU A 49 2.92 0.00 4.52
C LEU A 49 1.59 0.18 5.24
N ARG A 50 1.55 0.02 6.57
CA ARG A 50 0.35 0.28 7.38
C ARG A 50 -0.17 1.71 7.22
N ASP A 51 0.71 2.71 7.22
CA ASP A 51 0.33 4.12 7.00
C ASP A 51 -0.27 4.36 5.60
N LEU A 52 0.33 3.77 4.56
CA LEU A 52 -0.20 3.86 3.20
C LEU A 52 -1.55 3.15 3.04
N LEU A 53 -1.76 2.01 3.70
CA LEU A 53 -3.04 1.30 3.71
C LEU A 53 -4.12 2.08 4.48
N ASP A 54 -3.77 2.69 5.62
CA ASP A 54 -4.68 3.56 6.37
C ASP A 54 -5.10 4.76 5.53
N LEU A 55 -4.16 5.37 4.80
CA LEU A 55 -4.46 6.44 3.85
C LEU A 55 -5.40 5.94 2.74
N ALA A 56 -5.19 4.75 2.20
CA ALA A 56 -6.08 4.16 1.21
C ALA A 56 -7.51 3.99 1.75
N ALA A 57 -7.65 3.46 2.97
CA ALA A 57 -8.93 3.26 3.63
C ALA A 57 -9.68 4.58 3.87
N ARG A 58 -8.97 5.65 4.26
CA ARG A 58 -9.57 7.00 4.41
C ARG A 58 -10.13 7.56 3.11
N HIS A 59 -9.60 7.12 1.98
CA HIS A 59 -10.03 7.52 0.64
C HIS A 59 -10.95 6.49 -0.03
N ASP A 60 -11.46 5.49 0.72
CA ASP A 60 -12.31 4.41 0.22
C ASP A 60 -11.67 3.58 -0.92
N VAL A 61 -10.33 3.51 -0.94
CA VAL A 61 -9.58 2.74 -1.93
C VAL A 61 -9.44 1.31 -1.46
N ASP A 62 -9.96 0.37 -2.25
CA ASP A 62 -9.79 -1.06 -2.00
C ASP A 62 -8.33 -1.47 -2.23
N THR A 63 -7.64 -1.82 -1.14
CA THR A 63 -6.26 -2.31 -1.14
C THR A 63 -6.16 -3.82 -1.11
N THR A 64 -7.30 -4.52 -1.28
CA THR A 64 -7.36 -5.98 -1.25
C THR A 64 -6.44 -6.55 -2.34
N GLY A 65 -5.47 -7.38 -1.94
CA GLY A 65 -4.51 -7.99 -2.86
C GLY A 65 -3.36 -7.08 -3.32
N TRP A 66 -3.19 -5.89 -2.74
CA TRP A 66 -2.02 -5.04 -3.03
C TRP A 66 -0.78 -5.47 -2.25
N VAL A 67 -0.98 -5.98 -1.05
CA VAL A 67 0.05 -6.52 -0.15
C VAL A 67 -0.46 -7.78 0.49
N ASP A 68 0.44 -8.74 0.68
CA ASP A 68 0.13 -9.95 1.41
C ASP A 68 0.13 -9.62 2.91
N LEU A 69 -1.04 -9.63 3.55
CA LEU A 69 -1.18 -9.29 4.97
C LEU A 69 -0.42 -10.29 5.86
N THR A 70 -0.24 -11.53 5.39
CA THR A 70 0.60 -12.55 6.04
C THR A 70 2.09 -12.17 6.03
N ALA A 71 2.56 -11.41 5.05
CA ALA A 71 3.92 -10.86 5.04
C ALA A 71 4.09 -9.69 6.03
N LEU A 72 3.00 -9.04 6.46
CA LEU A 72 3.00 -7.94 7.43
C LEU A 72 2.84 -8.40 8.89
N ASP A 73 2.43 -9.65 9.09
CA ASP A 73 2.30 -10.29 10.40
C ASP A 73 3.08 -11.61 10.43
N PRO A 74 4.38 -11.59 10.80
CA PRO A 74 5.16 -12.81 10.92
C PRO A 74 4.77 -13.67 12.13
N THR A 75 3.66 -13.38 12.83
CA THR A 75 3.31 -14.01 14.11
C THR A 75 2.20 -15.06 14.06
N GLU A 76 1.54 -15.30 12.92
CA GLU A 76 0.61 -16.43 12.78
C GLU A 76 1.20 -17.57 11.94
N THR A 77 2.08 -18.34 12.57
CA THR A 77 2.33 -19.74 12.20
C THR A 77 2.36 -20.54 13.51
N ALA A 78 1.20 -21.04 13.93
CA ALA A 78 1.03 -21.94 15.07
C ALA A 78 0.11 -23.10 14.68
#